data_AF-A0A5N0THV6-F1
#
_entry.id   AF-A0A5N0THV6-F1
#
_cell.length_a   1.000
_cell.length_b   1.000
_cell.length_c   1.000
_cell.angle_alpha   90.00
_cell.angle_beta   90.00
_cell.angle_gamma   90.00
#
_symmetry.space_group_name_H-M   'P 1'
#
loop_
_entity.id
_entity.type
_entity.pdbx_description
1 polymer ?
#
loop_
_entity_poly.entity_id
_entity_poly.type
_entity_poly.pdbx_seq_one_letter_code
_entity_poly.pdbx_strand_id
1 'polypeptide(L)'
;MAGVADDELAALRARAYGPDADIDADPEALARLRQLERIEDGEEESPEEPGHALGGTRARVVPDARRSPHGHARPEAGDPTARPGRREGPGEPSRDRDGSERPPHPQGLILASRVRAGWIASLIAVAAVATTLTAWSLPFGVRDDQHHDARMAVVEGAASPDLIRRLGAAEVGTVRAFGEYHGLEVFATQYCLHVVLNRERGPMFTDCAGGGLSPIVDVYVPATGAPGYTSARSDYPQELTRHVPDGAVIRFERRGDAVLVDEGDIPGAR
;
A
#
# COMPACT_ATOMS: atom_id res chain seq x y z
N MET A 1 25.35 17.56 -30.89
CA MET A 1 26.33 17.34 -29.80
C MET A 1 25.67 16.87 -28.50
N ALA A 2 24.33 16.83 -28.38
CA ALA A 2 23.63 16.29 -27.20
C ALA A 2 24.00 14.83 -26.86
N GLY A 3 24.07 13.94 -27.86
CA GLY A 3 24.30 12.51 -27.60
C GLY A 3 25.58 12.15 -26.86
N VAL A 4 26.66 12.94 -26.96
CA VAL A 4 27.91 12.64 -26.23
C VAL A 4 27.78 12.92 -24.73
N ALA A 5 27.02 13.96 -24.36
CA ALA A 5 26.75 14.27 -22.95
C ALA A 5 25.77 13.27 -22.33
N ASP A 6 24.78 12.82 -23.10
CA ASP A 6 23.82 11.81 -22.68
C ASP A 6 24.50 10.44 -22.46
N ASP A 7 25.41 10.06 -23.36
CA ASP A 7 26.20 8.82 -23.25
C ASP A 7 27.15 8.86 -22.03
N GLU A 8 27.79 10.01 -21.78
CA GLU A 8 28.65 10.23 -20.61
C GLU A 8 27.85 10.12 -19.30
N LEU A 9 26.68 10.76 -19.23
CA LEU A 9 25.79 10.70 -18.06
C LEU A 9 25.32 9.27 -17.77
N ALA A 10 24.91 8.53 -18.80
CA ALA A 10 24.48 7.13 -18.66
C ALA A 10 25.62 6.25 -18.11
N ALA A 11 26.84 6.41 -18.61
CA ALA A 11 28.01 5.67 -18.14
C ALA A 11 28.34 5.98 -16.67
N LEU A 12 28.29 7.25 -16.27
CA LEU A 12 28.53 7.66 -14.88
C LEU A 12 27.44 7.17 -13.93
N ARG A 13 26.16 7.19 -14.33
CA ARG A 13 25.05 6.63 -13.53
C ARG A 13 25.19 5.12 -13.34
N ALA A 14 25.66 4.38 -14.34
CA ALA A 14 25.93 2.96 -14.20
C ALA A 14 27.04 2.67 -13.16
N ARG A 15 28.09 3.50 -13.11
CA ARG A 15 29.15 3.41 -12.09
C ARG A 15 28.70 3.85 -10.68
N ALA A 16 27.71 4.74 -10.59
CA ALA A 16 27.22 5.23 -9.30
C ALA A 16 26.12 4.36 -8.70
N TYR A 17 25.20 3.86 -9.53
CA TYR A 17 23.96 3.22 -9.10
C TYR A 17 23.79 1.80 -9.66
N GLY A 18 24.76 1.28 -10.41
CA GLY A 18 24.74 -0.07 -10.96
C GLY A 18 25.12 -1.16 -9.96
N PRO A 19 24.96 -2.44 -10.33
CA PRO A 19 25.29 -3.58 -9.46
C PRO A 19 26.77 -3.66 -9.07
N ASP A 20 27.64 -3.09 -9.90
CA ASP A 20 29.09 -3.03 -9.71
C ASP A 20 29.55 -1.58 -9.44
N ALA A 21 28.78 -0.82 -8.64
CA ALA A 21 29.06 0.59 -8.40
C ALA A 21 30.45 0.83 -7.78
N ASP A 22 31.27 1.64 -8.46
CA ASP A 22 32.66 1.92 -8.11
C ASP A 22 33.00 3.42 -8.06
N ILE A 23 32.02 4.30 -8.26
CA ILE A 23 32.25 5.74 -8.43
C ILE A 23 32.88 6.42 -7.19
N ASP A 24 32.70 5.85 -6.00
CA ASP A 24 33.27 6.40 -4.76
C ASP A 24 34.81 6.36 -4.74
N ALA A 25 35.44 5.51 -5.56
CA ALA A 25 36.89 5.47 -5.73
C ALA A 25 37.41 6.59 -6.66
N ASP A 26 36.53 7.33 -7.33
CA ASP A 26 36.83 8.32 -8.36
C ASP A 26 36.07 9.64 -8.09
N PRO A 27 36.62 10.53 -7.23
CA PRO A 27 35.93 11.75 -6.82
C PRO A 27 35.74 12.74 -7.98
N GLU A 28 36.55 12.68 -9.04
CA GLU A 28 36.39 13.51 -10.23
C GLU A 28 35.20 13.04 -11.06
N ALA A 29 35.03 11.73 -11.25
CA ALA A 29 33.85 11.17 -11.91
C ALA A 29 32.55 11.49 -11.16
N LEU A 30 32.56 11.45 -9.82
CA LEU A 30 31.40 11.82 -9.02
C LEU A 30 31.05 13.32 -9.16
N ALA A 31 32.06 14.20 -9.21
CA ALA A 31 31.85 15.63 -9.43
C ALA A 31 31.26 15.90 -10.83
N ARG A 32 31.75 15.17 -11.84
CA ARG A 32 31.25 15.26 -13.22
C ARG A 32 29.80 14.77 -13.34
N LEU A 33 29.45 13.66 -12.67
CA LEU A 33 28.07 13.16 -12.61
C LEU A 33 27.12 14.23 -12.06
N ARG A 34 27.44 14.82 -10.91
CA ARG A 34 26.62 15.88 -10.29
C ARG A 34 26.48 17.13 -11.15
N GLN A 35 27.47 17.44 -11.97
CA GLN A 35 27.37 18.55 -12.92
C GLN A 35 26.36 18.23 -14.03
N LEU A 36 26.44 17.03 -14.62
CA LEU A 36 25.55 16.63 -15.71
C LEU A 36 24.10 16.46 -15.25
N GLU A 37 23.87 15.94 -14.04
CA GLU A 37 22.51 15.83 -13.47
C GLU A 37 21.84 17.20 -13.26
N ARG A 38 22.58 18.20 -12.75
CA ARG A 38 22.04 19.58 -12.63
C ARG A 38 21.67 20.20 -13.97
N ILE A 39 22.47 19.91 -15.02
CA ILE A 39 22.17 20.38 -16.38
C ILE A 39 20.90 19.69 -16.92
N GLU A 40 20.73 18.38 -16.67
CA GLU A 40 19.54 17.62 -17.06
C GLU A 40 18.28 18.09 -16.32
N ASP A 41 18.41 18.42 -15.03
CA ASP A 41 17.33 18.97 -14.19
C ASP A 41 16.94 20.41 -14.56
N GLY A 42 17.64 21.03 -15.53
CA GLY A 42 17.37 22.39 -15.99
C GLY A 42 17.83 23.47 -15.01
N GLU A 43 18.66 23.13 -14.01
CA GLU A 43 19.46 24.10 -13.26
C GLU A 43 20.61 24.57 -14.17
N GLU A 44 20.26 25.34 -15.20
CA GLU A 44 21.25 26.15 -15.89
C GLU A 44 21.88 27.08 -14.84
N GLU A 45 23.18 26.90 -14.64
CA GLU A 45 24.05 27.68 -13.78
C GLU A 45 23.96 29.15 -14.19
N SER A 46 22.97 29.87 -13.63
CA SER A 46 22.81 31.30 -13.81
C SER A 46 24.12 31.95 -13.36
N PRO A 47 24.88 32.61 -14.25
CA PRO A 47 26.18 33.13 -13.90
C PRO A 47 26.03 34.08 -12.72
N GLU A 48 26.67 33.78 -11.59
CA GLU A 48 26.75 34.68 -10.43
C GLU A 48 27.40 36.00 -10.90
N GLU A 49 26.58 37.01 -11.15
CA GLU A 49 27.03 38.39 -11.24
C GLU A 49 27.50 38.84 -9.84
N PRO A 50 28.77 39.27 -9.68
CA PRO A 50 29.22 39.82 -8.43
C PRO A 50 28.76 41.28 -8.33
N GLY A 51 27.66 41.50 -7.62
CA GLY A 51 27.38 42.79 -7.02
C GLY A 51 25.94 43.27 -7.14
N HIS A 52 25.18 43.07 -6.07
CA HIS A 52 24.59 44.21 -5.36
C HIS A 52 24.19 43.78 -3.96
N ALA A 53 24.98 44.25 -2.99
CA ALA A 53 24.54 44.33 -1.61
C ALA A 53 23.27 45.20 -1.55
N LEU A 54 22.23 44.71 -0.86
CA LEU A 54 21.44 45.44 0.13
C LEU A 54 20.35 44.54 0.73
N GLY A 55 20.42 44.35 2.05
CA GLY A 55 19.23 44.23 2.90
C GLY A 55 18.57 42.85 3.03
N GLY A 56 19.05 42.04 3.97
CA GLY A 56 18.33 40.84 4.39
C GLY A 56 19.04 40.10 5.52
N THR A 57 18.81 40.55 6.74
CA THR A 57 19.42 40.10 7.99
C THR A 57 19.46 38.58 8.14
N ARG A 58 20.68 38.05 8.30
CA ARG A 58 20.95 36.68 8.77
C ARG A 58 20.34 36.46 10.16
N ALA A 59 19.48 35.46 10.28
CA ALA A 59 19.32 34.69 11.51
C ALA A 59 19.68 33.23 11.20
N ARG A 60 20.97 32.93 11.37
CA ARG A 60 21.55 31.60 11.31
C ARG A 60 21.19 30.89 12.62
N VAL A 61 20.11 30.12 12.64
CA VAL A 61 19.85 29.18 13.73
C VAL A 61 20.61 27.90 13.41
N VAL A 62 21.68 27.68 14.17
CA VAL A 62 22.43 26.42 14.24
C VAL A 62 21.61 25.45 15.10
N PRO A 63 21.22 24.27 14.62
CA PRO A 63 20.87 23.18 15.53
C PRO A 63 22.16 22.49 15.96
N ASP A 64 22.45 22.66 17.24
CA ASP A 64 23.51 22.00 17.99
C ASP A 64 23.38 20.47 17.89
N ALA A 65 24.48 19.84 17.51
CA ALA A 65 24.64 18.40 17.41
C ALA A 65 24.68 17.79 18.82
N ARG A 66 23.52 17.41 19.36
CA ARG A 66 23.48 16.46 20.48
C ARG A 66 23.65 15.03 19.97
N ARG A 67 24.91 14.57 20.04
CA ARG A 67 25.27 13.17 20.19
C ARG A 67 24.42 12.54 21.30
N SER A 68 23.58 11.59 20.95
CA SER A 68 23.12 10.56 21.88
C SER A 68 23.95 9.29 21.65
N PRO A 69 24.54 8.71 22.70
CA PRO A 69 25.38 7.52 22.60
C PRO A 69 24.54 6.26 22.32
N HIS A 70 25.03 5.43 21.40
CA HIS A 70 24.56 4.07 21.18
C HIS A 70 24.72 3.25 22.48
N GLY A 71 23.59 3.03 23.15
CA GLY A 71 23.45 2.00 24.18
C GLY A 71 23.06 0.68 23.52
N HIS A 72 24.01 -0.24 23.44
CA HIS A 72 23.79 -1.63 23.07
C HIS A 72 22.80 -2.30 24.06
N ALA A 73 21.61 -2.64 23.60
CA ALA A 73 20.75 -3.63 24.27
C ALA A 73 20.79 -4.93 23.46
N ARG A 74 21.40 -5.91 24.10
CA ARG A 74 21.67 -7.29 23.73
C ARG A 74 20.36 -8.08 23.44
N PRO A 75 20.31 -8.95 22.43
CA PRO A 75 19.21 -9.90 22.28
C PRO A 75 19.34 -10.99 23.35
N GLU A 76 18.38 -11.08 24.27
CA GLU A 76 18.20 -12.26 25.11
C GLU A 76 17.53 -13.35 24.30
N ALA A 77 18.30 -14.41 24.05
CA ALA A 77 17.82 -15.71 23.63
C ALA A 77 16.97 -16.32 24.75
N GLY A 78 15.74 -16.71 24.40
CA GLY A 78 14.80 -17.39 25.30
C GLY A 78 13.95 -18.39 24.54
N ASP A 79 14.52 -19.56 24.25
CA ASP A 79 13.85 -20.84 24.02
C ASP A 79 14.74 -21.89 24.73
N PRO A 80 14.28 -23.01 25.31
CA PRO A 80 13.00 -23.68 25.12
C PRO A 80 12.31 -24.18 26.38
N THR A 81 10.98 -24.37 26.33
CA THR A 81 10.38 -25.44 27.13
C THR A 81 9.10 -26.00 26.52
N ALA A 82 9.25 -27.23 26.03
CA ALA A 82 8.19 -28.14 25.64
C ALA A 82 7.19 -28.41 26.79
N ARG A 83 5.91 -28.59 26.43
CA ARG A 83 5.21 -29.83 26.83
C ARG A 83 3.93 -30.11 26.03
N PRO A 84 3.75 -31.37 25.57
CA PRO A 84 2.51 -31.84 24.97
C PRO A 84 1.54 -32.34 26.05
N GLY A 85 0.27 -31.98 25.92
CA GLY A 85 -0.82 -32.43 26.80
C GLY A 85 -1.75 -33.43 26.10
N ARG A 86 -1.22 -34.59 25.69
CA ARG A 86 -2.03 -35.76 25.29
C ARG A 86 -2.55 -36.42 26.57
N ARG A 87 -3.85 -36.36 26.80
CA ARG A 87 -4.50 -37.07 27.92
C ARG A 87 -5.17 -38.32 27.37
N GLU A 88 -4.42 -39.41 27.42
CA GLU A 88 -4.86 -40.77 27.16
C GLU A 88 -5.08 -41.41 28.55
N GLY A 89 -6.33 -41.74 28.86
CA GLY A 89 -6.70 -42.37 30.12
C GLY A 89 -7.20 -43.79 29.86
N PRO A 90 -6.47 -44.83 30.32
CA PRO A 90 -7.00 -46.18 30.45
C PRO A 90 -7.52 -46.39 31.88
N GLY A 91 -8.72 -46.98 32.01
CA GLY A 91 -9.28 -47.29 33.32
C GLY A 91 -10.67 -47.91 33.23
N GLU A 92 -10.75 -49.14 32.70
CA GLU A 92 -11.76 -50.10 33.16
C GLU A 92 -11.40 -50.53 34.60
N PRO A 93 -12.41 -50.85 35.43
CA PRO A 93 -12.76 -52.26 35.59
C PRO A 93 -14.28 -52.56 35.69
N SER A 94 -14.70 -53.55 34.91
CA SER A 94 -15.43 -54.78 35.29
C SER A 94 -16.63 -54.77 36.25
N ARG A 95 -17.72 -55.37 35.71
CA ARG A 95 -18.71 -56.32 36.31
C ARG A 95 -19.79 -55.70 37.22
N ASP A 96 -21.08 -56.01 37.07
CA ASP A 96 -21.70 -57.34 36.96
C ASP A 96 -23.09 -57.34 36.25
N ARG A 97 -23.42 -58.50 35.65
CA ARG A 97 -24.70 -59.27 35.60
C ARG A 97 -26.03 -58.57 35.93
N ASP A 98 -27.19 -58.88 35.35
CA ASP A 98 -27.72 -60.07 34.67
C ASP A 98 -29.02 -59.64 33.97
N GLY A 99 -29.35 -60.20 32.81
CA GLY A 99 -30.50 -59.73 32.05
C GLY A 99 -30.67 -60.46 30.73
N SER A 100 -30.90 -61.77 30.83
CA SER A 100 -31.34 -62.62 29.73
C SER A 100 -32.67 -62.12 29.16
N GLU A 101 -32.65 -61.38 28.06
CA GLU A 101 -33.81 -61.21 27.18
C GLU A 101 -33.45 -61.38 25.70
N ARG A 102 -34.31 -62.17 25.05
CA ARG A 102 -34.29 -62.75 23.71
C ARG A 102 -33.65 -61.90 22.59
N PRO A 103 -32.98 -62.55 21.61
CA PRO A 103 -32.57 -61.88 20.39
C PRO A 103 -33.81 -61.56 19.52
N PRO A 104 -34.09 -60.29 19.18
CA PRO A 104 -34.98 -59.99 18.07
C PRO A 104 -34.22 -60.22 16.75
N HIS A 105 -34.84 -60.99 15.87
CA HIS A 105 -34.34 -61.28 14.52
C HIS A 105 -33.99 -60.00 13.73
N PRO A 106 -32.82 -59.94 13.06
CA PRO A 106 -32.49 -58.84 12.16
C PRO A 106 -33.19 -59.06 10.82
N GLN A 107 -34.43 -58.59 10.69
CA GLN A 107 -35.13 -58.48 9.42
C GLN A 107 -35.28 -56.99 9.07
N GLY A 108 -34.41 -56.49 8.19
CA GLY A 108 -34.55 -55.12 7.67
C GLY A 108 -33.30 -54.43 7.10
N LEU A 109 -32.33 -55.16 6.55
CA LEU A 109 -31.07 -54.57 6.06
C LEU A 109 -31.16 -53.82 4.71
N ILE A 110 -32.33 -53.76 4.06
CA ILE A 110 -32.44 -53.20 2.70
C ILE A 110 -32.96 -51.74 2.68
N LEU A 111 -33.62 -51.26 3.74
CA LEU A 111 -34.00 -49.84 3.84
C LEU A 111 -32.87 -48.93 4.38
N ALA A 112 -31.84 -49.50 5.02
CA ALA A 112 -30.75 -48.73 5.61
C ALA A 112 -29.81 -48.09 4.56
N SER A 113 -29.70 -48.67 3.36
CA SER A 113 -28.79 -48.15 2.32
C SER A 113 -29.32 -46.87 1.69
N ARG A 114 -30.64 -46.78 1.47
CA ARG A 114 -31.29 -45.59 0.91
C ARG A 114 -31.27 -44.42 1.89
N VAL A 115 -31.43 -44.69 3.18
CA VAL A 115 -31.31 -43.67 4.23
C VAL A 115 -29.87 -43.17 4.35
N ARG A 116 -28.87 -44.07 4.24
CA ARG A 116 -27.45 -43.66 4.22
C ARG A 116 -27.07 -42.84 2.98
N ALA A 117 -27.60 -43.20 1.80
CA ALA A 117 -27.35 -42.44 0.57
C ALA A 117 -27.94 -41.02 0.65
N GLY A 118 -29.14 -40.87 1.20
CA GLY A 118 -29.75 -39.55 1.45
C GLY A 118 -28.91 -38.70 2.41
N TRP A 119 -28.34 -39.32 3.45
CA TRP A 119 -27.46 -38.63 4.41
C TRP A 119 -26.18 -38.10 3.77
N ILE A 120 -25.51 -38.90 2.93
CA ILE A 120 -24.28 -38.49 2.25
C ILE A 120 -24.55 -37.36 1.24
N ALA A 121 -25.63 -37.46 0.46
CA ALA A 121 -26.01 -36.41 -0.50
C ALA A 121 -26.27 -35.07 0.21
N SER A 122 -26.89 -35.09 1.38
CA SER A 122 -27.13 -33.88 2.19
C SER A 122 -25.83 -33.23 2.66
N LEU A 123 -24.85 -34.02 3.10
CA LEU A 123 -23.53 -33.50 3.52
C LEU A 123 -22.76 -32.86 2.35
N ILE A 124 -22.82 -33.45 1.15
CA ILE A 124 -22.19 -32.88 -0.05
C ILE A 124 -22.85 -31.57 -0.44
N ALA A 125 -24.19 -31.50 -0.39
CA ALA A 125 -24.91 -30.27 -0.68
C ALA A 125 -24.57 -29.15 0.31
N VAL A 126 -24.50 -29.45 1.61
CA VAL A 126 -24.11 -28.47 2.64
C VAL A 126 -22.66 -28.03 2.46
N ALA A 127 -21.74 -28.93 2.15
CA ALA A 127 -20.35 -28.57 1.88
C ALA A 127 -20.20 -27.71 0.61
N ALA A 128 -20.95 -28.02 -0.46
CA ALA A 128 -20.96 -27.23 -1.68
C ALA A 128 -21.52 -25.81 -1.45
N VAL A 129 -22.60 -25.69 -0.69
CA VAL A 129 -23.18 -24.39 -0.31
C VAL A 129 -22.26 -23.62 0.63
N ALA A 130 -21.65 -24.29 1.61
CA ALA A 130 -20.71 -23.66 2.53
C ALA A 130 -19.48 -23.13 1.80
N THR A 131 -18.89 -23.90 0.86
CA THR A 131 -17.73 -23.48 0.06
C THR A 131 -18.06 -22.37 -0.92
N THR A 132 -19.23 -22.37 -1.56
CA THR A 132 -19.65 -21.23 -2.40
C THR A 132 -19.92 -19.97 -1.58
N LEU A 133 -20.55 -20.11 -0.40
CA LEU A 133 -20.74 -19.00 0.50
C LEU A 133 -19.40 -18.47 1.02
N THR A 134 -18.47 -19.32 1.49
CA THR A 134 -17.15 -18.86 1.95
C THR A 134 -16.31 -18.26 0.84
N ALA A 135 -16.42 -18.74 -0.40
CA ALA A 135 -15.74 -18.14 -1.55
C ALA A 135 -16.25 -16.72 -1.88
N TRP A 136 -17.52 -16.43 -1.58
CA TRP A 136 -18.12 -15.11 -1.79
C TRP A 136 -18.16 -14.24 -0.52
N SER A 137 -18.04 -14.84 0.67
CA SER A 137 -18.18 -14.18 1.98
C SER A 137 -16.86 -14.01 2.74
N LEU A 138 -15.74 -14.49 2.19
CA LEU A 138 -14.40 -14.11 2.64
C LEU A 138 -13.78 -13.07 1.70
N PRO A 139 -14.26 -11.81 1.68
CA PRO A 139 -13.55 -10.79 0.92
C PRO A 139 -12.21 -10.37 1.56
N PHE A 140 -11.89 -10.73 2.81
CA PHE A 140 -10.77 -10.11 3.57
C PHE A 140 -10.08 -11.02 4.62
N GLY A 141 -9.90 -12.31 4.32
CA GLY A 141 -9.75 -13.34 5.36
C GLY A 141 -8.37 -13.93 5.69
N VAL A 142 -7.23 -13.31 5.35
CA VAL A 142 -5.92 -13.69 5.92
C VAL A 142 -5.13 -12.42 6.22
N ARG A 143 -4.84 -12.22 7.52
CA ARG A 143 -3.98 -11.15 8.07
C ARG A 143 -2.52 -11.41 7.72
N ASP A 144 -2.14 -11.12 6.48
CA ASP A 144 -0.75 -10.85 6.11
C ASP A 144 -0.52 -9.33 6.13
N ASP A 145 0.74 -8.92 6.00
CA ASP A 145 1.28 -7.54 5.98
C ASP A 145 0.72 -6.63 4.84
N GLN A 146 -0.46 -6.97 4.32
CA GLN A 146 -1.27 -6.30 3.30
C GLN A 146 -2.60 -5.75 3.88
N HIS A 147 -2.63 -5.34 5.14
CA HIS A 147 -3.81 -4.68 5.72
C HIS A 147 -3.93 -3.25 5.18
N HIS A 148 -4.49 -3.14 3.98
CA HIS A 148 -4.96 -1.89 3.42
C HIS A 148 -6.38 -1.60 3.92
N ASP A 149 -6.65 -0.35 4.29
CA ASP A 149 -7.98 0.09 4.74
C ASP A 149 -9.01 -0.03 3.63
N ALA A 150 -8.60 0.16 2.37
CA ALA A 150 -9.41 -0.17 1.22
C ALA A 150 -8.61 -0.65 0.01
N ARG A 151 -9.33 -1.33 -0.89
CA ARG A 151 -8.85 -1.72 -2.21
C ARG A 151 -9.86 -1.31 -3.27
N MET A 152 -9.40 -0.52 -4.22
CA MET A 152 -10.20 -0.01 -5.33
C MET A 152 -9.86 -0.80 -6.60
N ALA A 153 -10.89 -1.27 -7.30
CA ALA A 153 -10.76 -1.96 -8.57
C ALA A 153 -11.03 -0.98 -9.73
N VAL A 154 -10.54 -1.31 -10.92
CA VAL A 154 -10.88 -0.55 -12.13
C VAL A 154 -12.40 -0.57 -12.34
N VAL A 155 -12.99 0.61 -12.54
CA VAL A 155 -14.40 0.79 -12.84
C VAL A 155 -14.54 1.01 -14.34
N GLU A 156 -15.46 0.28 -14.97
CA GLU A 156 -15.80 0.48 -16.37
C GLU A 156 -16.48 1.83 -16.57
N GLY A 157 -15.82 2.71 -17.30
CA GLY A 157 -16.32 4.05 -17.60
C GLY A 157 -15.20 4.93 -18.15
N ALA A 158 -15.49 5.70 -19.21
CA ALA A 158 -14.53 6.65 -19.72
C ALA A 158 -14.46 7.87 -18.79
N ALA A 159 -13.24 8.24 -18.39
CA ALA A 159 -12.99 9.56 -17.83
C ALA A 159 -13.53 10.64 -18.79
N SER A 160 -14.04 11.75 -18.25
CA SER A 160 -14.54 12.83 -19.11
C SER A 160 -13.41 13.37 -20.00
N PRO A 161 -13.68 13.77 -21.25
CA PRO A 161 -12.62 14.31 -22.12
C PRO A 161 -11.89 15.52 -21.53
N ASP A 162 -12.59 16.34 -20.74
CA ASP A 162 -11.99 17.46 -20.02
C ASP A 162 -11.00 16.99 -18.95
N LEU A 163 -11.37 15.96 -18.18
CA LEU A 163 -10.48 15.36 -17.19
C LEU A 163 -9.25 14.74 -17.88
N ILE A 164 -9.44 13.99 -18.97
CA ILE A 164 -8.33 13.39 -19.73
C ILE A 164 -7.33 14.46 -20.19
N ARG A 165 -7.84 15.58 -20.72
CA ARG A 165 -7.02 16.73 -21.12
C ARG A 165 -6.29 17.35 -19.92
N ARG A 166 -6.95 17.49 -18.77
CA ARG A 166 -6.33 18.01 -17.54
C ARG A 166 -5.24 17.11 -16.99
N LEU A 167 -5.40 15.79 -17.11
CA LEU A 167 -4.41 14.79 -16.71
C LEU A 167 -3.20 14.76 -17.65
N GLY A 168 -3.20 15.52 -18.75
CA GLY A 168 -2.13 15.50 -19.76
C GLY A 168 -2.07 14.18 -20.52
N ALA A 169 -3.12 13.37 -20.47
CA ALA A 169 -3.19 12.11 -21.19
C ALA A 169 -3.56 12.38 -22.65
N ALA A 170 -2.66 12.04 -23.58
CA ALA A 170 -2.83 12.31 -25.01
C ALA A 170 -3.96 11.49 -25.66
N GLU A 171 -4.36 10.37 -25.07
CA GLU A 171 -5.32 9.44 -25.66
C GLU A 171 -6.40 8.94 -24.68
N VAL A 172 -7.65 8.94 -25.15
CA VAL A 172 -8.80 8.35 -24.47
C VAL A 172 -8.62 6.83 -24.42
N GLY A 173 -8.44 6.27 -23.22
CA GLY A 173 -8.18 4.84 -23.00
C GLY A 173 -6.87 4.56 -22.25
N THR A 174 -5.98 5.55 -22.16
CA THR A 174 -4.78 5.46 -21.31
C THR A 174 -5.08 5.75 -19.83
N VAL A 175 -6.22 6.39 -19.57
CA VAL A 175 -6.70 6.71 -18.22
C VAL A 175 -7.65 5.62 -17.75
N ARG A 176 -7.34 5.03 -16.60
CA ARG A 176 -8.18 4.07 -15.88
C ARG A 176 -8.79 4.74 -14.67
N ALA A 177 -10.09 4.58 -14.48
CA ALA A 177 -10.80 5.05 -13.28
C ALA A 177 -10.88 3.92 -12.25
N PHE A 178 -10.67 4.25 -10.97
CA PHE A 178 -10.77 3.30 -9.85
C PHE A 178 -11.97 3.56 -8.95
N GLY A 179 -12.76 4.59 -9.26
CA GLY A 179 -13.93 4.99 -8.49
C GLY A 179 -13.63 6.12 -7.50
N GLU A 180 -14.37 6.13 -6.41
CA GLU A 180 -14.35 7.18 -5.40
C GLU A 180 -14.00 6.60 -4.02
N TYR A 181 -13.16 7.29 -3.27
CA TYR A 181 -12.81 7.00 -1.88
C TYR A 181 -13.10 8.23 -1.02
N HIS A 182 -14.16 8.19 -0.22
CA HIS A 182 -14.60 9.31 0.62
C HIS A 182 -14.72 10.66 -0.12
N GLY A 183 -15.30 10.66 -1.33
CA GLY A 183 -15.40 11.86 -2.17
C GLY A 183 -14.17 12.17 -3.02
N LEU A 184 -13.05 11.46 -2.82
CA LEU A 184 -11.85 11.58 -3.66
C LEU A 184 -11.94 10.64 -4.85
N GLU A 185 -11.76 11.16 -6.04
CA GLU A 185 -11.76 10.32 -7.24
C GLU A 185 -10.35 9.91 -7.63
N VAL A 186 -10.20 8.64 -7.96
CA VAL A 186 -8.89 8.05 -8.23
C VAL A 186 -8.80 7.61 -9.69
N PHE A 187 -7.79 8.12 -10.37
CA PHE A 187 -7.47 7.81 -11.75
C PHE A 187 -6.01 7.41 -11.86
N ALA A 188 -5.68 6.55 -12.82
CA ALA A 188 -4.28 6.30 -13.15
C ALA A 188 -4.06 6.27 -14.65
N THR A 189 -2.88 6.71 -15.06
CA THR A 189 -2.33 6.42 -16.38
C THR A 189 -1.39 5.23 -16.29
N GLN A 190 -0.62 4.97 -17.36
CA GLN A 190 0.40 3.95 -17.33
C GLN A 190 1.44 4.17 -16.21
N TYR A 191 1.81 5.43 -15.95
CA TYR A 191 2.91 5.79 -15.04
C TYR A 191 2.48 6.64 -13.85
N CYS A 192 1.35 7.32 -13.94
CA CYS A 192 0.92 8.27 -12.91
C CYS A 192 -0.33 7.80 -12.19
N LEU A 193 -0.42 8.13 -10.90
CA LEU A 193 -1.61 8.03 -10.08
C LEU A 193 -2.10 9.45 -9.78
N HIS A 194 -3.39 9.68 -9.92
CA HIS A 194 -4.03 10.97 -9.74
C HIS A 194 -5.19 10.84 -8.75
N VAL A 195 -5.18 11.68 -7.72
CA VAL A 195 -6.27 11.78 -6.73
C VAL A 195 -6.86 13.18 -6.81
N VAL A 196 -8.15 13.24 -7.12
CA VAL A 196 -8.86 14.49 -7.44
C VAL A 196 -9.89 14.77 -6.36
N LEU A 197 -9.80 15.95 -5.72
CA LEU A 197 -10.76 16.34 -4.66
C LEU A 197 -12.11 16.77 -5.22
N ASN A 198 -12.13 17.33 -6.44
CA ASN A 198 -13.35 17.77 -7.11
C ASN A 198 -13.16 17.73 -8.64
N ARG A 199 -14.08 17.03 -9.34
CA ARG A 199 -14.07 16.86 -10.80
C ARG A 199 -14.00 18.17 -11.57
N GLU A 200 -14.67 19.22 -11.11
CA GLU A 200 -14.83 20.43 -11.90
C GLU A 200 -13.57 21.31 -11.88
N ARG A 201 -13.02 21.57 -10.68
CA ARG A 201 -11.88 22.49 -10.49
C ARG A 201 -11.03 22.19 -9.26
N GLY A 202 -11.19 21.02 -8.65
CA GLY A 202 -10.44 20.67 -7.45
C GLY A 202 -8.94 20.59 -7.70
N PRO A 203 -8.13 20.81 -6.65
CA PRO A 203 -6.73 20.43 -6.70
C PRO A 203 -6.60 18.95 -7.09
N MET A 204 -5.47 18.60 -7.68
CA MET A 204 -5.15 17.21 -8.00
C MET A 204 -3.80 16.90 -7.37
N PHE A 205 -3.76 15.82 -6.61
CA PHE A 205 -2.50 15.23 -6.17
C PHE A 205 -2.08 14.24 -7.25
N THR A 206 -0.82 14.30 -7.64
CA THR A 206 -0.29 13.46 -8.71
C THR A 206 1.11 13.04 -8.35
N ASP A 207 1.35 11.75 -8.53
CA ASP A 207 2.69 11.18 -8.48
C ASP A 207 2.87 10.23 -9.66
N CYS A 208 4.08 10.19 -10.20
CA CYS A 208 4.42 9.39 -11.37
C CYS A 208 5.66 8.56 -11.07
N ALA A 209 5.60 7.28 -11.43
CA ALA A 209 6.70 6.35 -11.24
C ALA A 209 7.04 5.65 -12.58
N GLY A 210 8.32 5.65 -12.94
CA GLY A 210 8.84 4.90 -14.08
C GLY A 210 9.26 3.48 -13.72
N GLY A 211 9.65 2.69 -14.73
CA GLY A 211 10.52 1.53 -14.52
C GLY A 211 9.96 0.39 -13.64
N GLY A 212 8.66 0.11 -13.69
CA GLY A 212 8.05 -0.98 -12.91
C GLY A 212 7.84 -0.67 -11.42
N LEU A 213 8.13 0.56 -11.00
CA LEU A 213 7.76 1.06 -9.68
C LEU A 213 6.27 1.40 -9.64
N SER A 214 5.68 1.29 -8.44
CA SER A 214 4.31 1.68 -8.18
C SER A 214 4.23 3.17 -7.84
N PRO A 215 3.42 3.99 -8.54
CA PRO A 215 3.20 5.38 -8.15
C PRO A 215 2.42 5.45 -6.84
N ILE A 216 2.79 6.39 -5.96
CA ILE A 216 2.22 6.55 -4.62
C ILE A 216 1.81 8.01 -4.41
N VAL A 217 0.54 8.23 -4.08
CA VAL A 217 0.03 9.57 -3.77
C VAL A 217 -0.38 9.65 -2.31
N ASP A 218 0.24 10.55 -1.56
CA ASP A 218 -0.13 10.85 -0.18
C ASP A 218 -1.01 12.12 -0.15
N VAL A 219 -2.23 11.98 0.37
CA VAL A 219 -3.18 13.07 0.59
C VAL A 219 -3.20 13.43 2.06
N TYR A 220 -2.70 14.62 2.38
CA TYR A 220 -2.69 15.14 3.74
C TYR A 220 -4.01 15.86 4.03
N VAL A 221 -4.69 15.48 5.12
CA VAL A 221 -5.90 16.17 5.59
C VAL A 221 -5.48 17.20 6.64
N PRO A 222 -5.48 18.50 6.32
CA PRO A 222 -4.94 19.51 7.23
C PRO A 222 -5.76 19.57 8.52
N ALA A 223 -5.05 19.67 9.64
CA ALA A 223 -5.68 19.95 10.92
C ALA A 223 -6.31 21.34 10.90
N THR A 224 -7.46 21.47 11.56
CA THR A 224 -8.18 22.75 11.63
C THR A 224 -7.28 23.83 12.23
N GLY A 225 -7.01 24.89 11.45
CA GLY A 225 -6.17 26.02 11.88
C GLY A 225 -4.66 25.83 11.68
N ALA A 226 -4.20 24.77 11.03
CA ALA A 226 -2.80 24.59 10.71
C ALA A 226 -2.33 25.60 9.64
N PRO A 227 -1.34 26.47 9.93
CA PRO A 227 -0.77 27.38 8.94
C PRO A 227 0.14 26.64 7.96
N GLY A 228 0.18 27.07 6.70
CA GLY A 228 1.19 26.62 5.72
C GLY A 228 0.76 25.55 4.72
N TYR A 229 -0.50 25.11 4.72
CA TYR A 229 -1.04 24.24 3.68
C TYR A 229 -1.62 25.06 2.52
N THR A 230 -1.39 24.58 1.30
CA THR A 230 -1.87 25.22 0.06
C THR A 230 -3.36 25.01 -0.17
N SER A 231 -3.94 23.95 0.40
CA SER A 231 -5.37 23.65 0.40
C SER A 231 -6.00 23.98 1.75
N ALA A 232 -7.10 24.74 1.71
CA ALA A 232 -7.92 24.93 2.89
C ALA A 232 -8.73 23.64 3.15
N ARG A 233 -9.07 23.37 4.41
CA ARG A 233 -9.92 22.22 4.76
C ARG A 233 -11.26 22.23 4.00
N SER A 234 -11.78 23.41 3.67
CA SER A 234 -12.99 23.61 2.86
C SER A 234 -12.89 23.07 1.44
N ASP A 235 -11.67 22.83 0.94
CA ASP A 235 -11.43 22.34 -0.40
C ASP A 235 -11.56 20.81 -0.49
N TYR A 236 -11.63 20.13 0.66
CA TYR A 236 -11.80 18.68 0.75
C TYR A 236 -13.29 18.29 0.78
N PRO A 237 -13.65 17.14 0.20
CA PRO A 237 -15.00 16.61 0.30
C PRO A 237 -15.49 16.50 1.75
N GLN A 238 -16.79 16.74 1.96
CA GLN A 238 -17.39 16.63 3.29
C GLN A 238 -17.39 15.18 3.78
N GLU A 239 -17.45 14.23 2.86
CA GLU A 239 -17.34 12.80 3.10
C GLU A 239 -15.99 12.48 3.74
N LEU A 240 -14.91 12.97 3.14
CA LEU A 240 -13.55 12.81 3.65
C LEU A 240 -13.39 13.37 5.05
N THR A 241 -13.72 14.65 5.22
CA THR A 241 -13.52 15.37 6.49
C THR A 241 -14.41 14.89 7.63
N ARG A 242 -15.45 14.08 7.33
CA ARG A 242 -16.28 13.40 8.33
C ARG A 242 -15.69 12.08 8.83
N HIS A 243 -14.93 11.38 8.00
CA HIS A 243 -14.40 10.04 8.32
C HIS A 243 -12.93 10.08 8.72
N VAL A 244 -12.15 10.94 8.08
CA VAL A 244 -10.69 11.01 8.24
C VAL A 244 -10.36 12.13 9.24
N PRO A 245 -9.59 11.82 10.29
CA PRO A 245 -9.29 12.79 11.34
C PRO A 245 -8.35 13.91 10.86
N ASP A 246 -8.36 15.01 11.61
CA ASP A 246 -7.47 16.15 11.43
C ASP A 246 -5.99 15.71 11.55
N GLY A 247 -5.17 16.10 10.57
CA GLY A 247 -3.76 15.75 10.55
C GLY A 247 -3.46 14.32 10.12
N ALA A 248 -4.44 13.60 9.56
CA ALA A 248 -4.22 12.30 8.95
C ALA A 248 -3.56 12.41 7.57
N VAL A 249 -3.00 11.29 7.13
CA VAL A 249 -2.54 11.05 5.76
C VAL A 249 -3.30 9.86 5.18
N ILE A 250 -3.71 9.98 3.92
CA ILE A 250 -4.30 8.90 3.15
C ILE A 250 -3.35 8.60 2.00
N ARG A 251 -2.79 7.40 2.01
CA ARG A 251 -1.88 6.92 0.97
C ARG A 251 -2.65 6.11 -0.05
N PHE A 252 -2.44 6.42 -1.32
CA PHE A 252 -2.93 5.66 -2.46
C PHE A 252 -1.73 5.06 -3.19
N GLU A 253 -1.68 3.73 -3.31
CA GLU A 253 -0.63 3.02 -4.06
C GLU A 253 -1.26 2.22 -5.20
N ARG A 254 -0.78 2.43 -6.43
CA ARG A 254 -1.21 1.58 -7.55
C ARG A 254 -0.39 0.30 -7.62
N ARG A 255 -1.05 -0.85 -7.47
CA ARG A 255 -0.47 -2.18 -7.73
C ARG A 255 -1.23 -2.90 -8.86
N GLY A 256 -0.66 -2.85 -10.06
CA GLY A 256 -1.25 -3.44 -11.27
C GLY A 256 -2.57 -2.76 -11.64
N ASP A 257 -3.67 -3.50 -11.51
CA ASP A 257 -5.05 -3.08 -11.81
C ASP A 257 -5.87 -2.79 -10.54
N ALA A 258 -5.22 -2.60 -9.40
CA ALA A 258 -5.85 -2.13 -8.18
C ALA A 258 -5.13 -0.90 -7.62
N VAL A 259 -5.87 -0.07 -6.90
CA VAL A 259 -5.31 0.93 -6.00
C VAL A 259 -5.57 0.47 -4.58
N LEU A 260 -4.52 0.49 -3.77
CA LEU A 260 -4.53 0.17 -2.36
C LEU A 260 -4.55 1.48 -1.58
N VAL A 261 -5.35 1.54 -0.54
CA VAL A 261 -5.57 2.74 0.25
C VAL A 261 -5.23 2.44 1.70
N ASP A 262 -4.36 3.26 2.29
CA ASP A 262 -3.96 3.19 3.69
C ASP A 262 -4.20 4.54 4.36
N GLU A 263 -4.90 4.54 5.49
CA GLU A 263 -5.09 5.70 6.35
C GLU A 263 -4.13 5.63 7.53
N GLY A 264 -3.49 6.75 7.84
CA GLY A 264 -2.53 6.82 8.92
C GLY A 264 -2.40 8.20 9.54
N ASP A 265 -1.64 8.25 10.64
CA ASP A 265 -1.21 9.50 11.24
C ASP A 265 0.04 10.02 10.54
N ILE A 266 0.17 11.34 10.39
CA ILE A 266 1.45 11.94 9.96
C ILE A 266 2.51 11.65 11.04
N PRO A 267 3.66 11.03 10.68
CA PRO A 267 4.73 10.80 11.63
C PRO A 267 5.19 12.11 12.29
N GLY A 268 5.09 12.19 13.63
CA GLY A 268 5.52 13.36 14.40
C GLY A 268 4.45 14.41 14.69
N ALA A 269 3.18 14.17 14.37
CA ALA A 269 2.08 15.09 14.64
C ALA A 269 1.47 15.01 16.08
N ARG A 270 2.14 14.34 17.03
CA ARG A 270 1.68 14.20 18.42
C ARG A 270 2.54 15.00 19.40
#